data_AF-A0A328RUT8-F1
#
_entry.id   AF-A0A328RUT8-F1
#
_cell.length_a   1.000
_cell.length_b   1.000
_cell.length_c   1.000
_cell.angle_alpha   90.00
_cell.angle_beta   90.00
_cell.angle_gamma   90.00
#
_symmetry.space_group_name_H-M   'P 1'
#
loop_
_entity.id
_entity.type
_entity.pdbx_description
1 polymer ?
#
loop_
_entity_poly.entity_id
_entity_poly.type
_entity_poly.pdbx_seq_one_letter_code
_entity_poly.pdbx_strand_id
1 'polypeptide(L)'
;MQSEQYFFYDIFQTLIKRQSILSSTTNVESFHAFCKWFFFGSLGVISSNYFDEQEKAIKYNSLIANIVMLQNVVDMSAIIQELESEGMTINKDDLSLLSPYMTSQIRRFGDYIVNTNNKPPDLTQFQKLFEQIS
;
A
#
# COMPACT_ATOMS: atom_id res chain seq x y z
N MET A 1 21.23 -11.46 -39.77
CA MET A 1 21.32 -10.07 -39.27
C MET A 1 19.97 -9.57 -38.78
N GLN A 2 18.91 -9.48 -39.60
CA GLN A 2 17.57 -9.08 -39.13
C GLN A 2 16.93 -10.10 -38.15
N SER A 3 17.15 -11.41 -38.36
CA SER A 3 16.63 -12.47 -37.47
C SER A 3 17.13 -12.39 -36.03
N GLU A 4 18.38 -11.99 -35.81
CA GLU A 4 18.94 -11.82 -34.46
C GLU A 4 18.37 -10.58 -33.77
N GLN A 5 18.11 -9.50 -34.53
CA GLN A 5 17.52 -8.28 -34.00
C GLN A 5 16.07 -8.49 -33.53
N TYR A 6 15.28 -9.28 -34.26
CA TYR A 6 13.93 -9.68 -33.83
C TYR A 6 13.95 -10.56 -32.58
N PHE A 7 14.94 -11.46 -32.46
CA PHE A 7 15.11 -12.30 -31.27
C PHE A 7 15.41 -11.49 -30.01
N PHE A 8 16.31 -10.49 -30.09
CA PHE A 8 16.59 -9.59 -28.97
C PHE A 8 15.38 -8.74 -28.58
N TYR A 9 14.62 -8.26 -29.56
CA TYR A 9 13.39 -7.51 -29.30
C TYR A 9 12.37 -8.34 -28.53
N ASP A 10 12.16 -9.61 -28.93
CA ASP A 10 11.22 -10.50 -28.26
C ASP A 10 11.68 -10.87 -26.83
N ILE A 11 12.99 -11.08 -26.63
CA ILE A 11 13.56 -11.26 -25.28
C ILE A 11 13.29 -10.04 -24.41
N PHE A 12 13.58 -8.83 -24.90
CA PHE A 12 13.40 -7.60 -24.14
C PHE A 12 11.94 -7.37 -23.76
N GLN A 13 11.01 -7.58 -24.72
CA GLN A 13 9.58 -7.49 -24.44
C GLN A 13 9.11 -8.52 -23.42
N THR A 14 9.64 -9.74 -23.47
CA THR A 14 9.29 -10.77 -22.50
C THR A 14 9.85 -10.45 -21.11
N LEU A 15 11.06 -9.89 -21.02
CA LEU A 15 11.65 -9.44 -19.76
C LEU A 15 10.83 -8.33 -19.11
N ILE A 16 10.43 -7.30 -19.87
CA ILE A 16 9.57 -6.21 -19.37
C ILE A 16 8.24 -6.78 -18.86
N LYS A 17 7.60 -7.67 -19.61
CA LYS A 17 6.35 -8.31 -19.19
C LYS A 17 6.51 -9.07 -17.88
N ARG A 18 7.59 -9.86 -17.73
CA ARG A 18 7.87 -10.59 -16.48
C ARG A 18 8.12 -9.64 -15.32
N GLN A 19 8.90 -8.58 -15.52
CA GLN A 19 9.16 -7.59 -14.49
C GLN A 19 7.86 -6.92 -14.01
N SER A 20 6.97 -6.56 -14.94
CA SER A 20 5.66 -5.99 -14.61
C SER A 20 4.74 -6.98 -13.87
N ILE A 21 4.75 -8.26 -14.26
CA ILE A 21 4.00 -9.30 -13.54
C ILE A 21 4.55 -9.47 -12.12
N LEU A 22 5.88 -9.52 -11.97
CA LEU A 22 6.54 -9.70 -10.68
C LEU A 22 6.30 -8.51 -9.75
N SER A 23 6.37 -7.28 -10.25
CA SER A 23 6.07 -6.08 -9.44
C SER A 23 4.60 -6.07 -8.99
N SER A 24 3.68 -6.39 -9.89
CA SER A 24 2.25 -6.49 -9.57
C SER A 24 1.99 -7.59 -8.53
N THR A 25 2.62 -8.76 -8.71
CA THR A 25 2.50 -9.90 -7.79
C THR A 25 3.05 -9.55 -6.41
N THR A 26 4.25 -8.96 -6.34
CA THR A 26 4.89 -8.54 -5.09
C THR A 26 4.01 -7.55 -4.32
N ASN A 27 3.38 -6.61 -5.03
CA ASN A 27 2.47 -5.64 -4.41
C ASN A 27 1.23 -6.32 -3.84
N VAL A 28 0.59 -7.20 -4.62
CA VAL A 28 -0.58 -7.97 -4.19
C VAL A 28 -0.25 -8.88 -3.00
N GLU A 29 0.89 -9.56 -3.02
CA GLU A 29 1.36 -10.39 -1.91
C GLU A 29 1.60 -9.56 -0.63
N SER A 30 2.23 -8.39 -0.77
CA SER A 30 2.46 -7.47 0.35
C SER A 30 1.14 -6.96 0.93
N PHE A 31 0.16 -6.64 0.08
CA PHE A 31 -1.18 -6.26 0.52
C PHE A 31 -1.91 -7.41 1.21
N HIS A 32 -1.81 -8.64 0.71
CA HIS A 32 -2.41 -9.81 1.35
C HIS A 32 -1.76 -10.12 2.70
N ALA A 33 -0.44 -9.99 2.82
CA ALA A 33 0.27 -10.09 4.09
C ALA A 33 -0.20 -9.01 5.08
N PHE A 34 -0.40 -7.79 4.60
CA PHE A 34 -0.94 -6.68 5.39
C PHE A 34 -2.36 -6.97 5.87
N CYS A 35 -3.26 -7.44 4.99
CA CYS A 35 -4.61 -7.88 5.35
C CYS A 35 -4.60 -9.00 6.39
N LYS A 36 -3.70 -9.99 6.25
CA LYS A 36 -3.58 -11.10 7.20
C LYS A 36 -3.16 -10.62 8.59
N TRP A 37 -2.33 -9.57 8.66
CA TRP A 37 -1.90 -8.97 9.92
C TRP A 37 -3.07 -8.32 10.68
N PHE A 38 -4.02 -7.68 9.99
CA PHE A 38 -5.23 -7.11 10.61
C PHE A 38 -6.22 -8.15 11.11
N PHE A 39 -6.18 -9.37 10.59
CA PHE A 39 -7.08 -10.43 11.03
C PHE A 39 -6.80 -10.80 12.50
N PHE A 40 -7.68 -10.35 13.40
CA PHE A 40 -7.50 -10.50 14.85
C PHE A 40 -7.71 -11.94 15.30
N GLY A 41 -6.82 -12.46 16.16
CA GLY A 41 -6.99 -13.74 16.87
C GLY A 41 -6.94 -15.04 16.04
N SER A 42 -7.14 -14.98 14.71
CA SER A 42 -7.29 -16.19 13.87
C SER A 42 -6.25 -16.31 12.75
N LEU A 43 -5.32 -15.35 12.59
CA LEU A 43 -4.30 -15.36 11.53
C LEU A 43 -4.86 -15.60 10.11
N GLY A 44 -6.11 -15.19 9.86
CA GLY A 44 -6.81 -15.41 8.59
C GLY A 44 -7.64 -16.70 8.52
N VAL A 45 -7.77 -17.48 9.60
CA VAL A 45 -8.65 -18.65 9.65
C VAL A 45 -10.09 -18.19 9.87
N ILE A 46 -10.95 -18.43 8.88
CA ILE A 46 -12.37 -18.16 9.00
C ILE A 46 -13.02 -19.38 9.64
N SER A 47 -13.46 -19.25 10.90
CA SER A 47 -14.02 -20.35 11.69
C SER A 47 -15.44 -20.73 11.28
N SER A 48 -16.14 -19.85 10.57
CA SER A 48 -17.49 -20.08 10.06
C SER A 48 -17.45 -20.71 8.67
N ASN A 49 -18.33 -21.67 8.40
CA ASN A 49 -18.52 -22.29 7.09
C ASN A 49 -19.68 -21.65 6.29
N TYR A 50 -20.30 -20.59 6.82
CA TYR A 50 -21.36 -19.88 6.11
C TYR A 50 -20.76 -18.85 5.15
N PHE A 51 -21.00 -19.03 3.85
CA PHE A 51 -20.45 -18.17 2.80
C PHE A 51 -20.63 -16.67 3.08
N ASP A 52 -21.84 -16.25 3.49
CA ASP A 52 -22.14 -14.84 3.76
C ASP A 52 -21.30 -14.25 4.90
N GLU A 53 -20.97 -15.05 5.93
CA GLU A 53 -20.14 -14.62 7.04
C GLU A 53 -18.66 -14.52 6.63
N GLN A 54 -18.19 -15.46 5.81
CA GLN A 54 -16.84 -15.42 5.25
C GLN A 54 -16.65 -14.20 4.35
N GLU A 55 -17.63 -13.93 3.47
CA GLU A 55 -17.59 -12.81 2.55
C GLU A 55 -17.55 -11.47 3.29
N LYS A 56 -18.38 -11.31 4.32
CA LYS A 56 -18.37 -10.13 5.20
C LYS A 56 -17.00 -9.96 5.86
N ALA A 57 -16.45 -11.03 6.45
CA ALA A 57 -15.15 -10.97 7.12
C ALA A 57 -14.04 -10.51 6.17
N ILE A 58 -13.99 -11.03 4.95
CA ILE A 58 -12.99 -10.65 3.94
C ILE A 58 -13.17 -9.19 3.50
N LYS A 59 -14.41 -8.76 3.23
CA LYS A 59 -14.72 -7.39 2.80
C LYS A 59 -14.36 -6.37 3.88
N TYR A 60 -14.77 -6.61 5.13
CA TYR A 60 -14.46 -5.70 6.24
C TYR A 60 -12.96 -5.64 6.52
N ASN A 61 -12.26 -6.77 6.46
CA ASN A 61 -10.82 -6.78 6.67
C ASN A 61 -10.09 -6.00 5.56
N SER A 62 -10.48 -6.21 4.30
CA SER A 62 -9.93 -5.45 3.16
C SER A 62 -10.20 -3.95 3.30
N LEU A 63 -11.39 -3.56 3.77
CA LEU A 63 -11.74 -2.17 4.01
C LEU A 63 -10.84 -1.54 5.09
N ILE A 64 -10.67 -2.21 6.23
CA ILE A 64 -9.80 -1.73 7.32
C ILE A 64 -8.36 -1.59 6.83
N ALA A 65 -7.83 -2.60 6.12
CA ALA A 65 -6.50 -2.55 5.55
C ALA A 65 -6.34 -1.33 4.61
N ASN A 66 -7.30 -1.08 3.72
CA ASN A 66 -7.25 0.07 2.81
C ASN A 66 -7.29 1.42 3.54
N ILE A 67 -8.10 1.55 4.60
CA ILE A 67 -8.17 2.78 5.41
C ILE A 67 -6.83 3.05 6.09
N VAL A 68 -6.23 2.01 6.68
CA VAL A 68 -4.96 2.16 7.38
C VAL A 68 -3.80 2.40 6.40
N MET A 69 -3.82 1.76 5.24
CA MET A 69 -2.90 2.05 4.14
C MET A 69 -2.98 3.53 3.74
N LEU A 70 -4.18 4.09 3.61
CA LEU A 70 -4.37 5.50 3.30
C LEU A 70 -3.76 6.40 4.38
N GLN A 71 -3.97 6.08 5.66
CA GLN A 71 -3.36 6.83 6.76
C GLN A 71 -1.82 6.76 6.70
N ASN A 72 -1.25 5.58 6.43
CA ASN A 72 0.20 5.43 6.26
C ASN A 72 0.73 6.31 5.11
N VAL A 73 0.03 6.37 3.98
CA VAL A 73 0.41 7.25 2.85
C VAL A 73 0.34 8.72 3.26
N VAL A 74 -0.71 9.13 3.97
CA VAL A 74 -0.87 10.48 4.50
C VAL A 74 0.30 10.86 5.41
N ASP A 75 0.64 10.00 6.36
CA ASP A 75 1.71 10.25 7.33
C ASP A 75 3.08 10.29 6.65
N MET A 76 3.37 9.34 5.75
CA MET A 76 4.59 9.36 4.92
C MET A 76 4.72 10.64 4.12
N SER A 77 3.62 11.08 3.49
CA SER A 77 3.60 12.28 2.64
C SER A 77 3.85 13.55 3.45
N ALA A 78 3.26 13.64 4.65
CA ALA A 78 3.51 14.75 5.56
C ALA A 78 4.99 14.82 5.97
N ILE A 79 5.60 13.67 6.32
CA ILE A 79 7.02 13.58 6.66
C ILE A 79 7.89 13.97 5.46
N ILE A 80 7.57 13.50 4.24
CA ILE A 80 8.29 13.86 3.02
C ILE A 80 8.26 15.38 2.80
N GLN A 81 7.09 16.01 2.95
CA GLN A 81 6.95 17.47 2.80
C GLN A 81 7.74 18.24 3.87
N GLU A 82 7.78 17.75 5.11
CA GLU A 82 8.59 18.32 6.17
C GLU A 82 10.08 18.25 5.82
N LEU A 83 10.58 17.09 5.38
CA LEU A 83 11.97 16.90 4.96
C LEU A 83 12.36 17.78 3.77
N GLU A 84 11.47 17.95 2.79
CA GLU A 84 11.68 18.88 1.67
C GLU A 84 11.77 20.34 2.16
N SER A 85 10.93 20.72 3.13
CA SER A 85 10.94 22.07 3.72
C SER A 85 12.23 22.36 4.51
N GLU A 86 12.87 21.32 5.05
CA GLU A 86 14.18 21.40 5.71
C GLU A 86 15.36 21.47 4.70
N GLY A 87 15.06 21.41 3.39
CA GLY A 87 16.04 21.52 2.32
C GLY A 87 16.69 20.19 1.90
N MET A 88 16.16 19.04 2.34
CA MET A 88 16.61 17.74 1.87
C MET A 88 15.98 17.42 0.50
N THR A 89 16.82 17.05 -0.48
CA THR A 89 16.36 16.61 -1.80
C THR A 89 16.05 15.12 -1.78
N ILE A 90 14.79 14.75 -1.92
CA ILE A 90 14.36 13.34 -1.97
C ILE A 90 14.33 12.88 -3.44
N ASN A 91 15.02 11.78 -3.76
CA ASN A 91 14.99 11.20 -5.10
C ASN A 91 13.68 10.39 -5.30
N LYS A 92 13.11 10.47 -6.49
CA LYS A 92 11.92 9.69 -6.88
C LYS A 92 12.17 8.18 -6.82
N ASP A 93 13.41 7.74 -7.07
CA ASP A 93 13.76 6.32 -6.96
C ASP A 93 13.63 5.82 -5.52
N ASP A 94 14.00 6.64 -4.53
CA ASP A 94 13.87 6.29 -3.12
C ASP A 94 12.40 6.25 -2.68
N LEU A 95 11.57 7.16 -3.19
CA LEU A 95 10.12 7.13 -2.98
C LEU A 95 9.48 5.86 -3.54
N SER A 96 9.98 5.34 -4.67
CA SER A 96 9.45 4.12 -5.29
C SER A 96 9.67 2.85 -4.46
N LEU A 97 10.62 2.90 -3.50
CA LEU A 97 10.91 1.81 -2.58
C LEU A 97 10.02 1.84 -1.34
N LEU A 98 9.35 2.96 -1.07
CA LEU A 98 8.45 3.09 0.07
C LEU A 98 7.19 2.25 -0.16
N SER A 99 6.88 1.41 0.82
CA SER A 99 5.68 0.57 0.80
C SER A 99 4.70 1.04 1.87
N PRO A 100 3.44 1.37 1.53
CA PRO A 100 2.45 1.90 2.47
C PRO A 100 1.92 0.87 3.48
N TYR A 101 2.45 -0.36 3.47
CA TYR A 101 2.01 -1.49 4.29
C TYR A 101 2.74 -1.60 5.64
N MET A 102 3.13 -0.46 6.22
CA MET A 102 3.82 -0.44 7.52
C MET A 102 2.86 -0.79 8.67
N THR A 103 3.31 -1.67 9.57
CA THR A 103 2.51 -2.13 10.72
C THR A 103 3.09 -1.76 12.08
N SER A 104 4.33 -1.28 12.13
CA SER A 104 5.06 -0.96 13.37
C SER A 104 4.45 0.20 14.16
N GLN A 105 3.84 1.16 13.46
CA GLN A 105 3.21 2.35 14.04
C GLN A 105 1.80 2.06 14.60
N ILE A 106 1.19 0.95 14.21
CA ILE A 106 -0.20 0.61 14.53
C ILE A 106 -0.26 -0.17 15.84
N ARG A 107 -1.02 0.34 16.80
CA ARG A 107 -1.29 -0.39 18.05
C ARG A 107 -2.41 -1.41 17.83
N ARG A 108 -2.05 -2.63 17.42
CA ARG A 108 -3.02 -3.72 17.19
C ARG A 108 -3.79 -4.15 18.43
N PHE A 109 -3.17 -4.06 19.62
CA PHE A 109 -3.73 -4.44 20.91
C PHE A 109 -3.66 -3.28 21.92
N GLY A 110 -4.10 -2.10 21.50
CA GLY A 110 -4.07 -0.90 22.34
C GLY A 110 -5.43 -0.23 22.47
N ASP A 111 -5.59 0.52 23.56
CA ASP A 111 -6.73 1.40 23.72
C ASP A 111 -6.57 2.62 22.82
N TYR A 112 -7.48 2.77 21.86
CA TYR A 112 -7.60 3.99 21.06
C TYR A 112 -8.53 4.97 21.79
N ILE A 113 -7.96 6.04 22.33
CA ILE A 113 -8.74 7.16 22.86
C ILE A 113 -9.11 8.05 21.68
N VAL A 114 -10.35 7.90 21.19
CA VAL A 114 -10.86 8.72 20.08
C VAL A 114 -11.29 10.07 20.63
N ASN A 115 -10.55 11.12 20.27
CA ASN A 115 -10.95 12.49 20.57
C ASN A 115 -11.76 13.06 19.39
N THR A 116 -13.07 13.18 19.58
CA THR A 116 -14.01 13.66 18.55
C THR A 116 -13.95 15.17 18.30
N ASN A 117 -13.20 15.92 19.10
CA ASN A 117 -13.07 17.38 18.94
C ASN A 117 -12.00 17.77 17.92
N ASN A 118 -11.11 16.86 17.56
CA ASN A 118 -10.11 17.08 16.52
C ASN A 118 -10.78 16.95 15.15
N LYS A 119 -10.80 18.04 14.38
CA LYS A 119 -11.20 17.96 12.97
C LYS A 119 -10.15 17.16 12.20
N PRO A 120 -10.56 16.21 11.34
CA PRO A 120 -9.62 15.57 10.45
C PRO A 120 -8.95 16.63 9.56
N PRO A 121 -7.68 16.43 9.18
CA PRO A 121 -6.98 17.33 8.28
C PRO A 121 -7.73 17.45 6.95
N ASP A 122 -7.65 18.63 6.33
CA ASP A 122 -8.40 18.92 5.10
C ASP A 122 -7.92 18.04 3.95
N LEU A 123 -8.83 17.29 3.33
CA LEU A 123 -8.50 16.30 2.31
C LEU A 123 -7.95 16.94 1.02
N THR A 124 -8.24 18.21 0.80
CA THR A 124 -7.76 19.00 -0.36
C THR A 124 -6.24 19.05 -0.44
N GLN A 125 -5.53 18.94 0.68
CA GLN A 125 -4.06 18.94 0.70
C GLN A 125 -3.46 17.67 0.05
N PHE A 126 -4.21 16.56 0.05
CA PHE A 126 -3.75 15.29 -0.54
C PHE A 126 -4.02 15.21 -2.05
N GLN A 127 -4.99 15.98 -2.58
CA GLN A 127 -5.26 16.02 -4.03
C GLN A 127 -4.04 16.47 -4.84
N LYS A 128 -3.31 17.47 -4.35
CA LYS A 128 -2.06 17.96 -4.98
C LYS A 128 -0.97 16.89 -5.08
N LEU A 129 -0.97 15.94 -4.15
CA LEU A 129 0.02 14.85 -4.12
C LEU A 129 -0.28 13.79 -5.18
N PHE A 130 -1.56 13.47 -5.39
CA PHE A 130 -1.97 12.53 -6.45
C PHE A 130 -1.72 13.10 -7.86
N GLU A 131 -1.80 14.41 -8.03
CA GLU A 131 -1.45 15.08 -9.30
C GLU A 131 0.05 15.09 -9.60
N GLN A 132 0.92 15.03 -8.58
CA GLN A 132 2.38 14.99 -8.75
C GLN A 132 2.94 13.61 -9.12
N ILE A 133 2.14 12.56 -8.91
CA ILE A 133 2.52 11.15 -9.15
C ILE A 133 1.94 10.63 -10.48
N SER A 134 1.00 11.36 -11.11
CA SER A 134 0.51 11.08 -12.48
C SER A 134 1.29 11.82 -13.56
#